data_AF-A0A1B6FT40-F1
#
_entry.id   AF-A0A1B6FT40-F1
#
_cell.length_a   1.000
_cell.length_b   1.000
_cell.length_c   1.000
_cell.angle_alpha   90.00
_cell.angle_beta   90.00
_cell.angle_gamma   90.00
#
_symmetry.space_group_name_H-M   'P 1'
#
loop_
_entity.id
_entity.type
_entity.pdbx_description
1 polymer ?
#
loop_
_entity_poly.entity_id
_entity_poly.type
_entity_poly.pdbx_seq_one_letter_code
_entity_poly.pdbx_strand_id
1 'polypeptide(L)'
;MRGFMIIVTAFNLIMLLLCLNSVMSETRSPRILSDEDPTTQPVFTSLQEVLDLLESEEFRNLLPVQQLLFAYFNICQSKRISYLPKPIRQPFIVVEGNHRTAKRMLAMRLSRRIGASLFHNPPRCLSSLRNFFPTGSLLLRAYFKLSA
;
A
#
# COMPACT_ATOMS: atom_id res chain seq x y z
N MET A 1 54.50 -15.90 -7.31
CA MET A 1 53.61 -15.38 -6.24
C MET A 1 52.87 -14.08 -6.59
N ARG A 2 53.46 -13.15 -7.36
CA ARG A 2 52.78 -11.87 -7.73
C ARG A 2 51.53 -12.03 -8.61
N GLY A 3 51.52 -12.98 -9.55
CA GLY A 3 50.37 -13.18 -10.46
C GLY A 3 49.09 -13.67 -9.78
N PHE A 4 49.21 -14.49 -8.72
CA PHE A 4 48.04 -15.03 -8.00
C PHE A 4 47.30 -13.93 -7.21
N MET A 5 48.05 -12.98 -6.66
CA MET A 5 47.48 -11.87 -5.89
C MET A 5 46.65 -10.92 -6.76
N ILE A 6 47.04 -10.73 -8.03
CA ILE A 6 46.33 -9.87 -8.99
C ILE A 6 44.98 -10.48 -9.40
N ILE A 7 44.91 -11.82 -9.53
CA ILE A 7 43.68 -12.51 -9.92
C ILE A 7 42.64 -12.41 -8.80
N VAL A 8 43.06 -12.58 -7.54
CA VAL A 8 42.16 -12.52 -6.38
C VAL A 8 41.62 -11.11 -6.16
N THR A 9 42.45 -10.07 -6.36
CA THR A 9 41.97 -8.68 -6.24
C THR A 9 41.03 -8.30 -7.38
N ALA A 10 41.30 -8.73 -8.61
CA ALA A 10 40.41 -8.51 -9.75
C ALA A 10 39.04 -9.19 -9.56
N PHE A 11 39.03 -10.44 -9.09
CA PHE A 11 37.80 -11.17 -8.83
C PHE A 11 36.95 -10.51 -7.73
N ASN A 12 37.58 -10.10 -6.62
CA ASN A 12 36.89 -9.39 -5.55
C ASN A 12 36.34 -8.03 -6.02
N LEU A 13 37.07 -7.29 -6.86
CA LEU A 13 36.60 -6.02 -7.42
C LEU A 13 35.37 -6.21 -8.33
N ILE A 14 35.38 -7.25 -9.16
CA ILE A 14 34.24 -7.61 -10.03
C ILE A 14 33.02 -7.98 -9.18
N MET A 15 33.21 -8.80 -8.14
CA MET A 15 32.11 -9.15 -7.22
C MET A 15 31.57 -7.92 -6.49
N LEU A 16 32.43 -6.98 -6.09
CA LEU A 16 32.01 -5.73 -5.46
C LEU A 16 31.20 -4.84 -6.43
N LEU A 17 31.61 -4.75 -7.70
CA LEU A 17 30.89 -4.03 -8.73
C LEU A 17 29.53 -4.67 -9.05
N LEU A 18 29.45 -6.00 -9.10
CA LEU A 18 28.19 -6.72 -9.28
C LEU A 18 27.25 -6.51 -8.08
N CYS A 19 27.78 -6.55 -6.85
CA CYS A 19 27.01 -6.26 -5.64
C CYS A 19 26.49 -4.81 -5.64
N LEU A 20 27.32 -3.82 -5.98
CA LEU A 20 26.91 -2.41 -6.03
C LEU A 20 25.81 -2.17 -7.08
N ASN A 21 25.91 -2.82 -8.25
CA ASN A 21 24.87 -2.73 -9.28
C ASN A 21 23.55 -3.38 -8.84
N SER A 22 23.59 -4.50 -8.12
CA SER A 22 22.38 -5.14 -7.58
C SER A 22 21.70 -4.28 -6.51
N VAL A 23 22.48 -3.67 -5.60
CA VAL A 23 21.95 -2.79 -4.54
C VAL A 23 21.38 -1.49 -5.11
N MET A 24 21.98 -0.92 -6.16
CA MET A 24 21.40 0.23 -6.85
C MET A 24 20.12 -0.11 -7.63
N SER A 25 19.97 -1.34 -8.12
CA SER A 25 18.75 -1.78 -8.81
C SER A 25 17.55 -1.89 -7.86
N GLU A 26 17.77 -2.14 -6.57
CA GLU A 26 16.72 -2.37 -5.57
C GLU A 26 16.19 -1.07 -4.91
N THR A 27 16.86 0.07 -5.14
CA THR A 27 16.46 1.38 -4.56
C THR A 27 15.81 2.33 -5.55
N ARG A 28 15.75 1.97 -6.83
CA ARG A 28 14.95 2.71 -7.82
C ARG A 28 13.50 2.24 -7.72
N SER A 29 12.79 2.73 -6.70
CA SER A 29 11.34 2.89 -6.83
C SER A 29 11.15 3.69 -8.12
N PRO A 30 10.55 3.10 -9.17
CA PRO A 30 10.37 3.83 -10.40
C PRO A 30 9.56 5.05 -10.05
N ARG A 31 10.09 6.24 -10.36
CA ARG A 31 9.30 7.46 -10.42
C ARG A 31 8.32 7.24 -11.56
N ILE A 32 7.24 6.52 -11.29
CA ILE A 32 6.15 6.31 -12.24
C ILE A 32 5.45 7.65 -12.33
N LEU A 33 5.88 8.39 -13.35
CA LEU A 33 5.21 9.48 -14.06
C LEU A 33 4.14 10.21 -13.24
N SER A 34 4.59 11.16 -12.42
CA SER A 34 3.73 12.05 -11.65
C SER A 34 3.47 13.37 -12.38
N ASP A 35 3.23 13.32 -13.70
CA ASP A 35 3.00 14.52 -14.53
C ASP A 35 1.70 14.47 -15.35
N GLU A 36 0.83 13.49 -15.09
CA GLU A 36 -0.52 13.42 -15.67
C GLU A 36 -1.51 14.25 -14.84
N ASP A 37 -2.28 15.10 -15.52
CA ASP A 37 -3.36 15.93 -14.94
C ASP A 37 -4.27 15.05 -14.05
N PRO A 38 -4.52 15.42 -12.78
CA PRO A 38 -5.39 14.64 -11.90
C PRO A 38 -6.80 14.41 -12.46
N THR A 39 -7.25 15.18 -13.45
CA THR A 39 -8.52 14.99 -14.14
C THR A 39 -8.50 13.94 -15.27
N THR A 40 -7.34 13.61 -15.85
CA THR A 40 -7.20 12.60 -16.92
C THR A 40 -7.05 11.18 -16.40
N GLN A 41 -6.89 11.05 -15.09
CA GLN A 41 -6.33 9.87 -14.47
C GLN A 41 -7.46 8.89 -14.06
N PRO A 42 -7.41 7.59 -14.43
CA PRO A 42 -8.56 6.69 -14.40
C PRO A 42 -9.16 6.49 -12.99
N VAL A 43 -10.49 6.41 -12.92
CA VAL A 43 -11.24 6.15 -11.68
C VAL A 43 -11.56 4.67 -11.60
N PHE A 44 -11.05 3.99 -10.57
CA PHE A 44 -11.38 2.60 -10.33
C PHE A 44 -12.83 2.44 -9.88
N THR A 45 -13.65 1.79 -10.70
CA THR A 45 -15.06 1.51 -10.41
C THR A 45 -15.20 0.23 -9.60
N SER A 46 -14.38 -0.79 -9.87
CA SER A 46 -14.47 -2.11 -9.26
C SER A 46 -13.21 -2.50 -8.46
N LEU A 47 -13.32 -3.55 -7.65
CA LEU A 47 -12.16 -4.19 -7.02
C LEU A 47 -11.28 -4.88 -8.07
N GLN A 48 -11.88 -5.48 -9.08
CA GLN A 48 -11.17 -6.24 -10.11
C GLN A 48 -10.21 -5.33 -10.88
N GLU A 49 -10.65 -4.14 -11.30
CA GLU A 49 -9.78 -3.16 -11.97
C GLU A 49 -8.54 -2.79 -11.16
N VAL A 50 -8.66 -2.75 -9.83
CA VAL A 50 -7.52 -2.47 -8.95
C VAL A 50 -6.57 -3.65 -8.93
N LEU A 51 -7.09 -4.87 -8.81
CA LEU A 51 -6.28 -6.09 -8.78
C LEU A 51 -5.57 -6.30 -10.13
N ASP A 52 -6.30 -6.13 -11.24
CA ASP A 52 -5.75 -6.21 -12.60
C ASP A 52 -4.59 -5.22 -12.81
N LEU A 53 -4.74 -3.99 -12.30
CA LEU A 53 -3.65 -3.01 -12.31
C LEU A 53 -2.46 -3.51 -11.49
N LEU A 54 -2.67 -3.88 -10.23
CA LEU A 54 -1.59 -4.29 -9.32
C LEU A 54 -0.88 -5.57 -9.80
N GLU A 55 -1.57 -6.43 -10.54
CA GLU A 55 -1.06 -7.68 -11.11
C GLU A 55 -0.50 -7.53 -12.53
N SER A 56 -0.65 -6.36 -13.15
CA SER A 56 -0.07 -6.07 -14.47
C SER A 56 1.46 -6.19 -14.46
N GLU A 57 2.02 -6.52 -15.62
CA GLU A 57 3.48 -6.67 -15.82
C GLU A 57 4.28 -5.43 -15.37
N GLU A 58 3.68 -4.24 -15.41
CA GLU A 58 4.29 -2.98 -14.97
C GLU A 58 4.52 -2.94 -13.46
N PHE A 59 3.58 -3.46 -12.66
CA PHE A 59 3.54 -3.24 -11.22
C PHE A 59 3.76 -4.50 -10.38
N ARG A 60 3.49 -5.70 -10.90
CA ARG A 60 3.48 -6.97 -10.14
C ARG A 60 4.81 -7.33 -9.47
N ASN A 61 5.92 -6.85 -10.02
CA ASN A 61 7.27 -7.14 -9.52
C ASN A 61 7.76 -6.08 -8.51
N LEU A 62 6.98 -5.02 -8.27
CA LEU A 62 7.35 -4.00 -7.29
C LEU A 62 7.10 -4.51 -5.86
N LEU A 63 8.14 -4.47 -5.02
CA LEU A 63 8.06 -4.92 -3.63
C LEU A 63 6.89 -4.27 -2.84
N PRO A 64 6.62 -2.94 -2.95
CA PRO A 64 5.46 -2.33 -2.30
C PRO A 64 4.11 -2.92 -2.73
N VAL A 65 3.98 -3.32 -3.99
CA VAL A 65 2.76 -3.90 -4.56
C VAL A 65 2.58 -5.33 -4.04
N GLN A 66 3.65 -6.12 -4.03
CA GLN A 66 3.63 -7.47 -3.46
C GLN A 66 3.26 -7.45 -1.97
N GLN A 67 3.83 -6.52 -1.20
CA GLN A 67 3.49 -6.32 0.22
C GLN A 67 2.03 -5.91 0.41
N LEU A 68 1.50 -5.06 -0.46
CA LEU A 68 0.10 -4.64 -0.45
C LEU A 68 -0.85 -5.82 -0.70
N LEU A 69 -0.62 -6.58 -1.77
CA LEU A 69 -1.42 -7.74 -2.13
C LEU A 69 -1.36 -8.82 -1.03
N PHE A 70 -0.16 -9.09 -0.51
CA PHE A 70 0.02 -10.02 0.60
C PHE A 70 -0.80 -9.60 1.83
N ALA A 71 -0.70 -8.34 2.25
CA ALA A 71 -1.44 -7.83 3.41
C ALA A 71 -2.96 -7.88 3.17
N TYR A 72 -3.40 -7.55 1.97
CA TYR A 72 -4.81 -7.58 1.59
C TYR A 72 -5.41 -8.98 1.69
N PHE A 73 -4.83 -9.97 0.99
CA PHE A 73 -5.37 -11.33 0.93
C PHE A 73 -5.18 -12.11 2.23
N ASN A 74 -4.02 -11.98 2.89
CA ASN A 74 -3.70 -12.85 4.03
C ASN A 74 -4.11 -12.25 5.39
N ILE A 75 -4.09 -10.92 5.52
CA ILE A 75 -4.29 -10.25 6.83
C ILE A 75 -5.64 -9.54 6.90
N CYS A 76 -6.02 -8.83 5.84
CA CYS A 76 -7.23 -8.01 5.85
C CYS A 76 -8.50 -8.82 5.55
N GLN A 77 -8.51 -9.65 4.49
CA GLN A 77 -9.67 -10.45 4.11
C GLN A 77 -10.05 -11.51 5.15
N SER A 78 -9.07 -12.15 5.79
CA SER A 78 -9.28 -13.20 6.80
C SER A 78 -10.12 -12.73 8.01
N LYS A 79 -10.23 -11.41 8.23
CA LYS A 79 -11.03 -10.81 9.32
C LYS A 79 -12.41 -10.32 8.90
N ARG A 80 -12.74 -10.28 7.60
CA ARG A 80 -14.00 -9.70 7.09
C ARG A 80 -15.21 -10.66 7.14
N ILE A 81 -15.04 -11.92 7.57
CA ILE A 81 -16.16 -12.87 7.66
C ILE A 81 -16.77 -12.84 9.05
N SER A 82 -17.72 -11.92 9.25
CA SER A 82 -18.81 -12.12 10.21
C SER A 82 -20.10 -11.66 9.53
N TYR A 83 -21.08 -12.55 9.47
CA TYR A 83 -22.38 -12.34 8.85
C TYR A 83 -22.93 -10.95 9.18
N LEU A 84 -22.98 -10.05 8.19
CA LEU A 84 -23.71 -8.81 8.36
C LEU A 84 -25.21 -9.15 8.25
N PRO A 85 -26.00 -8.94 9.32
CA PRO A 85 -27.44 -9.09 9.22
C PRO A 85 -27.99 -8.11 8.16
N LYS A 86 -29.15 -8.45 7.57
CA LYS A 86 -29.83 -7.67 6.52
C LYS A 86 -29.77 -6.16 6.81
N PRO A 87 -29.56 -5.31 5.77
CA PRO A 87 -29.27 -3.90 5.97
C PRO A 87 -30.50 -3.18 6.53
N ILE A 88 -30.52 -2.94 7.83
CA ILE A 88 -31.30 -1.86 8.42
C ILE A 88 -30.52 -0.58 8.14
N ARG A 89 -31.16 0.41 7.50
CA ARG A 89 -30.54 1.70 7.19
C ARG A 89 -30.07 2.35 8.50
N GLN A 90 -28.75 2.35 8.75
CA GLN A 90 -28.18 2.94 9.95
C GLN A 90 -28.03 4.46 9.79
N PRO A 91 -28.14 5.25 10.87
CA PRO A 91 -27.87 6.68 10.81
C PRO A 91 -26.41 6.93 10.43
N PHE A 92 -26.20 7.88 9.52
CA PHE A 92 -24.86 8.34 9.15
C PHE A 92 -24.45 9.48 10.08
N ILE A 93 -23.37 9.28 10.84
CA ILE A 93 -22.89 10.27 11.82
C ILE A 93 -21.53 10.78 11.35
N VAL A 94 -21.44 12.09 11.12
CA VAL A 94 -20.17 12.79 10.83
C VAL A 94 -19.66 13.45 12.10
N VAL A 95 -18.39 13.19 12.44
CA VAL A 95 -17.70 13.85 13.55
C VAL A 95 -16.68 14.83 12.98
N GLU A 96 -16.96 16.12 13.16
CA GLU A 96 -16.09 17.22 12.71
C GLU A 96 -15.27 17.82 13.85
N GLY A 97 -14.20 18.52 13.50
CA GLY A 97 -13.30 19.15 14.46
C GLY A 97 -11.83 19.19 14.02
N ASN A 98 -11.07 20.09 14.64
CA ASN A 98 -9.70 20.40 14.23
C ASN A 98 -8.67 19.38 14.74
N HIS A 99 -8.90 18.77 15.90
CA HIS A 99 -7.93 17.88 16.51
C HIS A 99 -8.16 16.41 16.12
N ARG A 100 -7.24 15.84 15.31
CA ARG A 100 -7.34 14.45 14.82
C ARG A 100 -7.51 13.41 15.94
N THR A 101 -6.70 13.50 17.00
CA THR A 101 -6.78 12.58 18.15
C THR A 101 -8.12 12.67 18.88
N ALA A 102 -8.65 13.88 19.10
CA ALA A 102 -9.94 14.07 19.75
C ALA A 102 -11.08 13.45 18.93
N LYS A 103 -11.09 13.66 17.61
CA LYS A 103 -12.06 13.03 16.69
C LYS A 103 -12.02 11.50 16.78
N ARG A 104 -10.82 10.92 16.79
CA ARG A 104 -10.63 9.47 16.92
C ARG A 104 -11.13 8.94 18.26
N MET A 105 -10.84 9.65 19.36
CA MET A 105 -11.31 9.28 20.69
C MET A 105 -12.84 9.34 20.77
N LEU A 106 -13.45 10.39 20.20
CA LEU A 106 -14.89 10.57 20.19
C LEU A 106 -15.58 9.47 19.37
N ALA A 107 -15.10 9.19 18.16
CA ALA A 107 -15.63 8.10 17.34
C ALA A 107 -15.57 6.74 18.05
N MET A 108 -14.47 6.46 18.76
CA MET A 108 -14.31 5.23 19.54
C MET A 108 -15.26 5.16 20.75
N ARG A 109 -15.44 6.27 21.47
CA ARG A 109 -16.38 6.32 22.60
C ARG A 109 -17.83 6.20 22.12
N LEU A 110 -18.17 6.89 21.03
CA LEU A 110 -19.48 6.85 20.41
C LEU A 110 -19.81 5.43 19.95
N SER A 111 -18.92 4.77 19.21
CA SER A 111 -19.16 3.41 18.71
C SER A 111 -19.43 2.43 19.84
N ARG A 112 -18.67 2.51 20.95
CA ARG A 112 -18.89 1.69 22.15
C ARG A 112 -20.23 1.96 22.82
N ARG A 113 -20.68 3.22 22.86
CA ARG A 113 -21.95 3.61 23.50
C ARG A 113 -23.16 3.12 22.72
N ILE A 114 -23.09 3.11 21.39
CA ILE A 114 -24.22 2.72 20.53
C ILE A 114 -24.13 1.25 20.05
N GLY A 115 -23.13 0.50 20.50
CA GLY A 115 -22.91 -0.89 20.06
C GLY A 115 -22.50 -1.03 18.59
N ALA A 116 -21.92 0.01 17.98
CA ALA A 116 -21.49 0.00 16.59
C ALA A 116 -20.05 -0.51 16.43
N SER A 117 -19.79 -1.12 15.27
CA SER A 117 -18.43 -1.45 14.83
C SER A 117 -17.69 -0.19 14.36
N LEU A 118 -16.44 -0.04 14.80
CA LEU A 118 -15.58 1.05 14.36
C LEU A 118 -14.66 0.59 13.22
N PHE A 119 -14.83 1.17 12.05
CA PHE A 119 -13.96 0.94 10.89
C PHE A 119 -12.93 2.06 10.72
N HIS A 120 -11.78 1.71 10.14
CA HIS A 120 -10.71 2.65 9.82
C HIS A 120 -10.44 2.59 8.32
N ASN A 121 -10.27 3.74 7.67
CA ASN A 121 -9.79 3.84 6.30
C ASN A 121 -8.46 4.62 6.28
N PRO A 122 -7.34 4.02 5.83
CA PRO A 122 -7.21 2.61 5.48
C PRO A 122 -7.33 1.68 6.70
N PRO A 123 -7.65 0.39 6.50
CA PRO A 123 -7.69 -0.57 7.60
C PRO A 123 -6.30 -0.71 8.23
N ARG A 124 -6.25 -1.08 9.52
CA ARG A 124 -4.98 -1.15 10.27
C ARG A 124 -3.94 -2.02 9.59
N CYS A 125 -4.35 -3.13 8.97
CA CYS A 125 -3.50 -4.05 8.23
C CYS A 125 -2.79 -3.40 7.02
N LEU A 126 -3.34 -2.31 6.46
CA LEU A 126 -2.75 -1.60 5.32
C LEU A 126 -2.12 -0.25 5.70
N SER A 127 -2.37 0.25 6.91
CA SER A 127 -2.04 1.62 7.32
C SER A 127 -0.54 1.99 7.23
N SER A 128 0.36 1.03 7.41
CA SER A 128 1.80 1.22 7.28
C SER A 128 2.28 1.35 5.83
N LEU A 129 1.52 0.83 4.86
CA LEU A 129 1.93 0.75 3.45
C LEU A 129 1.64 2.03 2.67
N ARG A 130 0.82 2.95 3.21
CA ARG A 130 0.41 4.19 2.54
C ARG A 130 1.60 5.03 2.05
N ASN A 131 2.71 5.03 2.78
CA ASN A 131 3.88 5.86 2.47
C ASN A 131 4.79 5.24 1.40
N PHE A 132 4.54 4.02 0.95
CA PHE A 132 5.32 3.39 -0.13
C PHE A 132 4.90 3.88 -1.51
N PHE A 133 3.70 4.46 -1.63
CA PHE A 133 3.16 4.93 -2.89
C PHE A 133 3.29 6.47 -2.99
N PRO A 134 3.87 7.00 -4.08
CA PRO A 134 4.01 8.44 -4.25
C PRO A 134 2.66 9.17 -4.25
N THR A 135 2.62 10.38 -3.68
CA THR A 135 1.45 11.25 -3.74
C THR A 135 1.06 11.52 -5.20
N GLY A 136 -0.23 11.40 -5.53
CA GLY A 136 -0.75 11.61 -6.89
C GLY A 136 -0.53 10.44 -7.85
N SER A 137 0.16 9.37 -7.43
CA SER A 137 0.36 8.20 -8.28
C SER A 137 -0.90 7.36 -8.45
N LEU A 138 -0.98 6.68 -9.59
CA LEU A 138 -2.02 5.69 -9.88
C LEU A 138 -2.05 4.57 -8.82
N LEU A 139 -0.87 4.13 -8.36
CA LEU A 139 -0.75 3.12 -7.30
C LEU A 139 -1.29 3.61 -5.95
N LEU A 140 -1.11 4.87 -5.59
CA LEU A 140 -1.69 5.41 -4.35
C LEU A 140 -3.22 5.44 -4.43
N ARG A 141 -3.79 5.70 -5.61
CA ARG A 141 -5.24 5.64 -5.83
C ARG A 141 -5.76 4.21 -5.75
N ALA A 142 -5.07 3.27 -6.37
CA ALA A 142 -5.33 1.84 -6.26
C ALA A 142 -5.30 1.38 -4.79
N TYR A 143 -4.28 1.81 -4.03
CA TYR A 143 -4.17 1.56 -2.59
C TYR A 143 -5.39 2.05 -1.80
N PHE A 144 -5.86 3.28 -2.06
CA PHE A 144 -7.04 3.82 -1.37
C PHE A 144 -8.32 3.09 -1.77
N LYS A 145 -8.47 2.71 -3.04
CA LYS A 145 -9.63 1.93 -3.50
C LYS A 145 -9.64 0.53 -2.87
N LEU A 146 -8.49 -0.13 -2.75
CA LEU A 146 -8.34 -1.43 -2.10
C LEU A 146 -8.62 -1.36 -0.58
N SER A 147 -8.39 -0.20 0.01
CA SER A 147 -8.58 0.07 1.44
C SER A 147 -10.02 0.42 1.84
N ALA A 148 -10.91 0.64 0.86
CA ALA A 148 -12.33 0.92 1.09
C ALA A 148 -13.13 -0.34 1.51
#